data_AF-A0A535K6E9-F1
#
_entry.id   AF-A0A535K6E9-F1
#
_cell.length_a   1.000
_cell.length_b   1.000
_cell.length_c   1.000
_cell.angle_alpha   90.00
_cell.angle_beta   90.00
_cell.angle_gamma   90.00
#
_symmetry.space_group_name_H-M   'P 1'
#
loop_
_entity.id
_entity.type
_entity.pdbx_description
1 polymer ?
#
loop_
_entity_poly.entity_id
_entity_poly.type
_entity_poly.pdbx_seq_one_letter_code
_entity_poly.pdbx_strand_id
1 'polypeptide(L)' 'MKRTVEIVGVPMDLGGNRRGVDMGPSAIRYAGLRDR' A
#
# COMPACT_ATOMS: atom_id res chain seq x y z
N MET A 1 -21.15 -13.22 -9.75
CA MET A 1 -19.77 -13.73 -9.53
C MET A 1 -18.99 -12.70 -8.72
N LYS A 2 -18.26 -13.11 -7.67
CA LYS A 2 -17.31 -12.22 -7.00
C LYS A 2 -16.05 -12.12 -7.85
N ARG A 3 -15.54 -10.90 -8.08
CA ARG A 3 -14.26 -10.67 -8.78
C ARG A 3 -13.15 -10.67 -7.72
N THR A 4 -12.15 -11.53 -7.92
CA THR A 4 -10.94 -11.51 -7.10
C THR A 4 -10.11 -10.30 -7.46
N VAL A 5 -9.64 -9.56 -6.46
CA VAL A 5 -8.71 -8.44 -6.62
C VAL A 5 -7.45 -8.77 -5.84
N GLU A 6 -6.29 -8.69 -6.49
CA GLU A 6 -4.99 -8.83 -5.84
C GLU A 6 -4.37 -7.45 -5.61
N ILE A 7 -3.81 -7.24 -4.43
CA ILE A 7 -3.23 -5.97 -4.00
C ILE A 7 -1.73 -6.17 -3.78
N VAL A 8 -0.91 -5.54 -4.62
CA VAL A 8 0.54 -5.54 -4.50
C VAL A 8 0.98 -4.25 -3.81
N GLY A 9 1.72 -4.38 -2.71
CA GLY A 9 2.39 -3.24 -2.08
C GLY A 9 3.80 -3.12 -2.61
N VAL A 10 4.21 -1.93 -3.03
CA VAL A 10 5.58 -1.65 -3.50
C VAL A 10 6.20 -0.60 -2.56
N PRO A 11 6.87 -1.02 -1.49
CA PRO A 11 7.49 -0.12 -0.53
C PRO A 11 8.82 0.40 -1.10
N MET A 12 8.76 1.43 -1.94
CA MET A 12 9.93 2.04 -2.58
C MET A 12 10.15 3.46 -2.06
N ASP A 13 11.34 3.72 -1.53
CA ASP A 13 11.79 5.04 -1.04
C ASP A 13 13.06 5.51 -1.78
N LEU A 14 13.14 5.21 -3.09
CA LEU A 14 14.24 5.58 -3.97
C LEU A 14 13.76 6.69 -4.92
N GLY A 15 14.12 7.94 -4.63
CA GLY A 15 13.80 9.10 -5.46
C GLY A 15 12.83 10.08 -4.80
N GLY A 16 12.24 10.98 -5.59
CA GLY A 16 11.21 11.94 -5.13
C GLY A 16 11.67 13.00 -4.11
N ASN A 17 12.95 13.00 -3.74
CA ASN A 17 13.53 13.85 -2.69
C ASN A 17 12.70 13.87 -1.39
N ARG A 18 12.05 12.74 -1.09
CA ARG A 18 11.20 12.51 0.08
C ARG A 18 11.54 11.14 0.64
N ARG A 19 11.60 11.04 1.96
CA ARG A 19 11.91 9.80 2.69
C ARG A 19 10.67 9.29 3.40
N GLY A 20 10.62 7.98 3.63
CA GLY A 20 9.54 7.32 4.36
C GLY A 20 8.30 6.99 3.52
N VAL A 21 8.37 7.13 2.18
CA VAL A 21 7.23 6.79 1.31
C VAL A 21 7.00 5.27 1.20
N ASP A 22 8.01 4.47 1.54
CA ASP A 22 7.93 3.02 1.71
C ASP A 22 6.95 2.57 2.81
N MET A 23 6.65 3.43 3.78
CA MET A 23 5.62 3.16 4.81
C MET A 23 4.18 3.23 4.28
N GLY A 24 3.95 3.89 3.13
CA GLY A 24 2.62 4.13 2.57
C GLY A 24 1.78 2.86 2.39
N PRO A 25 2.27 1.80 1.71
CA PRO A 25 1.53 0.55 1.56
C PRO A 25 1.08 -0.08 2.89
N SER A 26 1.88 0.01 3.94
CA SER A 26 1.54 -0.51 5.27
C SER A 26 0.49 0.37 5.96
N ALA A 27 0.64 1.70 5.88
CA ALA A 27 -0.31 2.65 6.45
C ALA A 27 -1.72 2.51 5.83
N ILE A 28 -1.81 2.31 4.50
CA ILE A 28 -3.10 2.09 3.82
C ILE A 28 -3.76 0.79 4.30
N ARG A 29 -2.98 -0.29 4.47
CA ARG A 29 -3.50 -1.55 5.02
C ARG A 29 -4.00 -1.38 6.45
N TYR A 30 -3.25 -0.66 7.27
CA TYR A 30 -3.63 -0.36 8.66
C TYR A 30 -4.92 0.48 8.74
N ALA A 31 -5.17 1.33 7.74
CA ALA A 31 -6.39 2.14 7.64
C ALA A 31 -7.65 1.34 7.20
N GLY A 32 -7.61 0.00 7.23
CA GLY A 32 -8.77 -0.84 6.95
C GLY A 32 -9.01 -1.14 5.48
N LEU A 33 -7.94 -1.18 4.64
CA LEU A 33 -8.03 -1.54 3.22
C LEU A 33 -8.79 -2.86 2.96
N ARG A 34 -8.76 -3.78 3.93
CA ARG A 34 -9.38 -5.11 3.86
C ARG A 34 -10.61 -5.24 4.75
N ASP A 35 -11.08 -4.16 5.36
CA ASP A 35 -12.21 -4.20 6.28
C ASP A 35 -13.53 -4.15 5.48
N ARG A 36 -13.79 -5.22 4.70
CA ARG A 36 -15.07 -5.69 4.10
C ARG A 36 -14.80 -6.67 2.95
#